data_AF-A0A4Q7PY42-F1
#
_entry.id   AF-A0A4Q7PY42-F1
#
_cell.length_a   1.000
_cell.length_b   1.000
_cell.length_c   1.000
_cell.angle_alpha   90.00
_cell.angle_beta   90.00
_cell.angle_gamma   90.00
#
_symmetry.space_group_name_H-M   'P 1'
#
loop_
_entity.id
_entity.type
_entity.pdbx_description
1 polymer ?
#
loop_
_entity_poly.entity_id
_entity_poly.type
_entity_poly.pdbx_seq_one_letter_code
_entity_poly.pdbx_strand_id
1 'polypeptide(L)'
;MTVPRVKVAVAFLDGKEIVLQDATSRELARERHDQLKSEAKRIPAAFRAHGYPWSDSGDPHESEFRRWVEGDPDLSPAANALLRARSKAFDQGDKGKADLRELRTDLSNLGYSVKDKDKKQYWRATT
;
A
#
# COMPACT_ATOMS: atom_id res chain seq x y z
N MET A 1 1.90 -14.34 -7.15
CA MET A 1 2.97 -14.21 -6.13
C MET A 1 2.53 -14.93 -4.87
N THR A 2 3.44 -15.59 -4.15
CA THR A 2 3.16 -16.22 -2.85
C THR A 2 3.93 -15.49 -1.76
N VAL A 3 3.26 -15.14 -0.66
CA VAL A 3 3.88 -14.52 0.52
C VAL A 3 3.95 -15.55 1.64
N PRO A 4 5.14 -15.87 2.18
CA PRO A 4 5.25 -16.77 3.32
C PRO A 4 4.51 -16.21 4.54
N ARG A 5 3.61 -16.98 5.15
CA ARG A 5 2.83 -16.56 6.33
C ARG A 5 3.72 -15.97 7.45
N VAL A 6 4.88 -16.58 7.68
CA VAL A 6 5.84 -16.17 8.72
C VAL A 6 6.40 -14.76 8.53
N LYS A 7 6.31 -14.18 7.32
CA LYS A 7 6.73 -12.81 7.05
C LYS A 7 5.62 -11.79 7.29
N VAL A 8 4.36 -12.21 7.34
CA VAL A 8 3.22 -11.30 7.49
C VAL A 8 3.05 -10.93 8.96
N ALA A 9 3.27 -9.66 9.28
CA ALA A 9 3.01 -9.11 10.61
C ALA A 9 1.57 -8.63 10.76
N VAL A 10 0.96 -8.13 9.68
CA VAL A 10 -0.44 -7.71 9.68
C VAL A 10 -1.05 -7.80 8.28
N ALA A 11 -2.33 -8.18 8.23
CA ALA A 11 -3.20 -8.08 7.06
C ALA A 11 -4.39 -7.16 7.36
N PHE A 12 -4.81 -6.37 6.38
CA PHE A 12 -5.97 -5.48 6.52
C PHE A 12 -6.60 -5.14 5.17
N LEU A 13 -7.78 -4.50 5.23
CA LEU A 13 -8.43 -3.93 4.07
C LEU A 13 -8.04 -2.46 3.90
N ASP A 14 -7.64 -2.09 2.68
CA ASP A 14 -7.53 -0.72 2.22
C ASP A 14 -8.51 -0.52 1.06
N GLY A 15 -9.74 -0.14 1.41
CA GLY A 15 -10.86 -0.08 0.48
C GLY A 15 -11.16 -1.45 -0.16
N LYS A 16 -10.86 -1.58 -1.45
CA LYS A 16 -11.09 -2.80 -2.25
C LYS A 16 -9.84 -3.69 -2.36
N GLU A 17 -8.79 -3.36 -1.63
CA GLU A 17 -7.53 -4.10 -1.66
C GLU A 17 -7.28 -4.77 -0.31
N ILE A 18 -6.71 -5.96 -0.34
CA ILE A 18 -6.13 -6.64 0.81
C ILE A 18 -4.65 -6.32 0.80
N VAL A 19 -4.14 -5.81 1.92
CA VAL A 19 -2.73 -5.43 2.08
C VAL A 19 -2.09 -6.32 3.12
N LEU A 20 -0.92 -6.85 2.81
CA LEU A 20 -0.06 -7.60 3.74
C LEU A 20 1.18 -6.77 4.02
N GLN A 21 1.50 -6.55 5.29
CA GLN A 21 2.73 -5.89 5.72
C GLN A 21 3.60 -6.83 6.56
N ASP A 22 4.91 -6.66 6.48
CA ASP A 22 5.87 -7.30 7.38
C ASP A 22 6.09 -6.49 8.68
N ALA A 23 6.99 -6.98 9.54
CA ALA A 23 7.31 -6.33 10.81
C ALA A 23 8.02 -4.97 10.64
N THR A 24 8.58 -4.70 9.46
CA THR A 24 9.15 -3.40 9.06
C THR A 24 8.08 -2.46 8.49
N SER A 25 6.80 -2.86 8.55
CA SER A 25 5.64 -2.15 7.99
C SER A 25 5.67 -1.99 6.46
N ARG A 26 6.56 -2.74 5.78
CA ARG A 26 6.70 -2.75 4.33
C ARG A 26 5.59 -3.59 3.71
N GLU A 27 4.98 -3.11 2.62
CA GLU A 27 4.01 -3.91 1.87
C GLU A 27 4.68 -5.14 1.23
N LEU A 28 4.24 -6.32 1.64
CA LEU A 28 4.59 -7.59 1.01
C LEU A 28 3.70 -7.89 -0.18
N ALA A 29 2.40 -7.55 -0.10
CA ALA A 29 1.46 -7.73 -1.19
C ALA A 29 0.26 -6.78 -1.05
N ARG A 30 -0.33 -6.40 -2.18
CA ARG A 30 -1.55 -5.62 -2.28
C ARG A 30 -2.39 -6.16 -3.42
N GLU A 31 -3.54 -6.76 -3.12
CA GLU A 31 -4.37 -7.45 -4.11
C GLU A 31 -5.83 -7.01 -4.05
N ARG A 32 -6.45 -6.83 -5.21
CA ARG A 32 -7.87 -6.45 -5.29
C ARG A 32 -8.76 -7.61 -4.88
N HIS A 33 -9.77 -7.32 -4.06
CA HIS A 33 -10.83 -8.25 -3.67
C HIS A 33 -12.21 -7.86 -4.22
N ASP A 34 -12.30 -6.93 -5.16
CA ASP A 34 -13.57 -6.37 -5.64
C ASP A 34 -14.50 -7.34 -6.37
N GLN A 35 -14.03 -8.56 -6.68
CA GLN A 35 -14.85 -9.68 -7.11
C GLN A 35 -15.58 -10.37 -5.94
N LEU A 36 -15.15 -10.11 -4.70
CA LEU A 36 -15.62 -10.66 -3.44
C LEU A 36 -16.48 -9.67 -2.64
N LYS A 37 -17.14 -8.69 -3.29
CA LYS A 37 -17.87 -7.60 -2.58
C LYS A 37 -18.86 -8.11 -1.52
N SER A 38 -19.62 -9.17 -1.81
CA SER A 38 -20.56 -9.78 -0.86
C SER A 38 -19.85 -10.52 0.28
N GLU A 39 -18.61 -10.92 0.05
CA GLU A 39 -17.77 -11.72 0.94
C GLU A 39 -16.76 -10.86 1.72
N ALA A 40 -16.74 -9.54 1.54
CA ALA A 40 -15.77 -8.65 2.21
C ALA A 40 -15.79 -8.83 3.75
N LYS A 41 -16.97 -9.11 4.32
CA LYS A 41 -17.14 -9.41 5.76
C LYS A 41 -16.54 -10.75 6.19
N ARG A 42 -16.32 -11.67 5.25
CA ARG A 42 -15.74 -13.01 5.48
C ARG A 42 -14.23 -13.03 5.31
N ILE A 43 -13.65 -12.05 4.63
CA ILE A 43 -12.19 -11.92 4.45
C ILE A 43 -11.46 -11.93 5.81
N PRO A 44 -11.83 -11.11 6.82
CA PRO A 44 -11.16 -11.12 8.12
C PRO A 44 -11.18 -12.50 8.80
N ALA A 45 -12.33 -13.19 8.73
CA ALA A 45 -12.48 -14.50 9.34
C ALA A 45 -11.61 -15.55 8.64
N ALA A 46 -11.50 -15.51 7.31
CA ALA A 46 -10.66 -16.41 6.54
C ALA A 46 -9.16 -16.22 6.89
N PHE A 47 -8.68 -14.98 6.93
CA PHE A 47 -7.28 -14.70 7.30
C PHE A 47 -6.94 -15.23 8.70
N ARG A 48 -7.81 -14.98 9.68
CA ARG A 48 -7.65 -15.49 11.05
C ARG A 48 -7.67 -17.01 11.10
N ALA A 49 -8.60 -17.66 10.38
CA ALA A 49 -8.70 -19.12 10.31
C ALA A 49 -7.43 -19.77 9.72
N HIS A 50 -6.74 -19.06 8.82
CA HIS A 50 -5.46 -19.48 8.26
C HIS A 50 -4.23 -18.98 9.05
N GLY A 51 -4.44 -18.38 10.24
CA GLY A 51 -3.37 -17.97 11.14
C GLY A 51 -2.61 -16.73 10.71
N TYR A 52 -3.22 -15.84 9.92
CA TYR A 52 -2.69 -14.52 9.61
C TYR A 52 -3.17 -13.49 10.64
N PRO A 53 -2.28 -12.65 11.18
CA PRO A 53 -2.71 -11.50 11.97
C PRO A 53 -3.57 -10.57 11.13
N TRP A 54 -4.65 -10.05 11.71
CA TRP A 54 -5.61 -9.20 11.01
C TRP A 54 -5.93 -7.94 11.81
N SER A 55 -5.92 -6.78 11.15
CA SER A 55 -6.34 -5.50 11.72
C SER A 55 -7.73 -5.11 11.20
N ASP A 56 -8.71 -5.05 12.11
CA ASP A 56 -10.07 -4.57 11.77
C ASP A 56 -10.12 -3.06 11.57
N SER A 57 -9.18 -2.31 12.15
CA SER A 57 -9.08 -0.85 12.03
C SER A 57 -8.42 -0.38 10.73
N GLY A 58 -8.02 -1.27 9.85
CA GLY A 58 -7.29 -0.94 8.62
C GLY A 58 -5.77 -0.91 8.84
N ASP A 59 -5.07 -0.03 8.13
CA ASP A 59 -3.62 0.14 8.27
C ASP A 59 -3.28 0.63 9.68
N PRO A 60 -2.49 -0.12 10.48
CA PRO A 60 -2.05 0.33 11.81
C PRO A 60 -1.24 1.64 11.78
N HIS A 61 -0.66 1.99 10.63
CA HIS A 61 0.20 3.16 10.43
C HIS A 61 -0.53 4.31 9.73
N GLU A 62 -1.86 4.28 9.64
CA GLU A 62 -2.66 5.27 8.90
C GLU A 62 -2.34 6.72 9.31
N SER A 63 -2.13 6.97 10.61
CA SER A 63 -1.85 8.29 11.16
C SER A 63 -0.46 8.84 10.82
N GLU A 64 0.45 8.02 10.31
CA GLU A 64 1.81 8.43 9.94
C GLU A 64 1.89 8.95 8.50
N PHE A 65 0.87 8.68 7.69
CA PHE A 65 0.82 9.14 6.32
C PHE A 65 0.64 10.65 6.24
N ARG A 66 1.52 11.30 5.51
CA ARG A 66 1.42 12.72 5.19
C ARG A 66 1.34 12.95 3.70
N ARG A 67 0.65 14.03 3.32
CA ARG A 67 0.46 14.37 1.91
C ARG A 67 1.81 14.74 1.30
N TRP A 68 2.14 14.13 0.16
CA TRP A 68 3.33 14.53 -0.59
C TRP A 68 3.13 15.91 -1.22
N VAL A 69 4.20 16.70 -1.20
CA VAL A 69 4.37 17.93 -1.98
C VAL A 69 5.65 17.82 -2.77
N GLU A 70 5.70 18.47 -3.93
CA GLU A 70 6.87 18.41 -4.80
C GLU A 70 8.10 19.01 -4.12
N GLY A 71 9.18 18.23 -4.05
CA GLY A 71 10.42 18.66 -3.40
C GLY A 71 10.38 18.61 -1.87
N ASP A 72 9.52 17.76 -1.30
CA ASP A 72 9.47 17.51 0.15
C ASP A 72 10.88 17.19 0.69
N PRO A 73 11.44 18.01 1.61
CA PRO A 73 12.82 17.89 2.05
C PRO A 73 13.10 16.63 2.87
N ASP A 74 12.05 15.99 3.39
CA ASP A 74 12.19 14.77 4.19
C ASP A 74 12.23 13.50 3.32
N LEU A 75 12.15 13.66 2.00
CA LEU A 75 12.28 12.59 1.02
C LEU A 75 13.60 12.69 0.27
N SER A 76 14.20 11.53 0.00
CA SER A 76 15.37 11.47 -0.87
C SER A 76 15.04 12.01 -2.28
N PRO A 77 16.05 12.53 -3.02
CA PRO A 77 15.83 12.97 -4.41
C PRO A 77 15.22 11.87 -5.30
N ALA A 78 15.61 10.61 -5.09
CA ALA A 78 15.05 9.47 -5.80
C ALA A 78 13.57 9.26 -5.47
N ALA A 79 13.18 9.28 -4.20
CA ALA A 79 11.78 9.14 -3.80
C ALA A 79 10.90 10.28 -4.33
N ASN A 80 11.40 11.52 -4.27
CA ASN A 80 10.73 12.68 -4.86
C ASN A 80 10.53 12.53 -6.38
N ALA A 81 11.52 12.01 -7.11
CA ALA A 81 11.40 11.77 -8.54
C ALA A 81 10.34 10.71 -8.87
N LEU A 82 10.27 9.62 -8.11
CA LEU A 82 9.25 8.57 -8.29
C LEU A 82 7.84 9.10 -7.97
N LEU A 83 7.66 9.85 -6.90
CA LEU A 83 6.36 10.47 -6.57
C LEU A 83 5.91 11.47 -7.64
N ARG A 84 6.84 12.24 -8.21
CA ARG A 84 6.54 13.09 -9.37
C ARG A 84 6.09 12.27 -10.58
N ALA A 85 6.75 11.15 -10.88
CA ALA A 85 6.33 10.24 -11.95
C ALA A 85 4.93 9.65 -11.69
N ARG A 86 4.65 9.22 -10.44
CA ARG A 86 3.32 8.75 -10.01
C ARG A 86 2.24 9.80 -10.21
N SER A 87 2.55 11.07 -9.88
CA SER A 87 1.62 12.18 -10.06
C SER A 87 1.18 12.30 -11.53
N LYS A 88 2.09 12.11 -12.48
CA LYS A 88 1.78 12.10 -13.92
C LYS A 88 0.97 10.87 -14.34
N ALA A 89 1.26 9.71 -13.74
CA ALA A 89 0.55 8.47 -14.04
C ALA A 89 -0.94 8.54 -13.64
N PHE A 90 -1.32 9.33 -12.63
CA PHE A 90 -2.73 9.57 -12.31
C PHE A 90 -3.53 10.19 -13.45
N ASP A 91 -2.90 10.99 -14.32
CA ASP A 91 -3.57 11.65 -15.44
C ASP A 91 -3.81 10.70 -16.63
N GLN A 92 -3.15 9.54 -16.64
CA GLN A 92 -3.27 8.55 -17.71
C GLN A 92 -4.43 7.55 -17.50
N GLY A 93 -5.18 7.67 -16.40
CA GLY A 93 -6.31 6.79 -16.09
C GLY A 93 -5.90 5.31 -16.06
N ASP A 94 -6.62 4.47 -16.79
CA ASP A 94 -6.37 3.02 -16.82
C ASP A 94 -4.99 2.65 -17.36
N LYS A 95 -4.43 3.46 -18.28
CA LYS A 95 -3.11 3.20 -18.87
C LYS A 95 -1.98 3.37 -17.85
N GLY A 96 -2.15 4.27 -16.87
CA GLY A 96 -1.17 4.54 -15.82
C GLY A 96 -1.21 3.55 -14.65
N LYS A 97 -2.14 2.58 -14.62
CA LYS A 97 -2.29 1.65 -13.49
C LYS A 97 -1.09 0.72 -13.31
N ALA A 98 -0.45 0.31 -14.39
CA ALA A 98 0.76 -0.51 -14.33
C ALA A 98 1.91 0.29 -13.71
N ASP A 99 2.16 1.50 -14.22
CA ASP A 99 3.17 2.42 -13.72
C ASP A 99 2.97 2.75 -12.23
N LEU A 100 1.72 3.02 -11.80
CA LEU A 100 1.42 3.28 -10.38
C LEU A 100 1.76 2.09 -9.47
N ARG A 101 1.67 0.85 -9.96
CA ARG A 101 2.03 -0.35 -9.20
C ARG A 101 3.55 -0.54 -9.15
N GLU A 102 4.22 -0.36 -10.28
CA GLU A 102 5.68 -0.45 -10.38
C GLU A 102 6.34 0.62 -9.50
N LEU A 103 5.93 1.88 -9.64
CA LEU A 103 6.46 2.99 -8.86
C LEU A 103 6.17 2.87 -7.35
N ARG A 104 5.07 2.21 -6.95
CA ARG A 104 4.82 1.89 -5.53
C ARG A 104 5.87 0.88 -5.02
N THR A 105 6.20 -0.10 -5.84
CA THR A 105 7.21 -1.12 -5.51
C THR A 105 8.60 -0.50 -5.38
N ASP A 106 8.95 0.41 -6.29
CA ASP A 106 10.22 1.13 -6.22
C ASP A 106 10.32 2.01 -4.97
N LEU A 107 9.24 2.72 -4.60
CA LEU A 107 9.20 3.47 -3.34
C LEU A 107 9.34 2.57 -2.11
N SER A 108 8.71 1.39 -2.14
CA SER A 108 8.87 0.39 -1.09
C SER A 108 10.31 -0.12 -0.98
N ASN A 109 11.02 -0.27 -2.10
CA ASN A 109 12.46 -0.59 -2.11
C ASN A 109 13.33 0.52 -1.51
N LEU A 110 12.87 1.77 -1.57
CA LEU A 110 13.52 2.92 -0.94
C LEU A 110 13.11 3.15 0.52
N GLY A 111 12.28 2.28 1.11
CA GLY A 111 11.83 2.41 2.50
C GLY A 111 10.65 3.38 2.68
N TYR A 112 9.81 3.53 1.67
CA TYR A 112 8.60 4.35 1.74
C TYR A 112 7.35 3.56 1.37
N SER A 113 6.28 3.75 2.15
CA SER A 113 4.95 3.27 1.79
C SER A 113 4.11 4.42 1.24
N VAL A 114 3.25 4.14 0.25
CA VAL A 114 2.42 5.15 -0.41
C VAL A 114 0.95 4.77 -0.48
N LYS A 115 0.11 5.73 -0.11
CA LYS A 115 -1.34 5.65 -0.15
C LYS A 115 -1.91 6.69 -1.09
N ASP A 116 -2.96 6.33 -1.83
CA ASP A 116 -3.59 7.19 -2.80
C ASP A 116 -5.03 7.53 -2.34
N LYS A 117 -5.39 8.81 -2.32
CA LYS A 117 -6.75 9.28 -2.00
C LYS A 117 -7.11 10.47 -2.87
N ASP A 118 -8.19 10.37 -3.64
CA ASP A 118 -8.69 11.44 -4.54
C ASP A 118 -7.60 12.04 -5.46
N LYS A 119 -6.83 11.16 -6.13
CA LYS A 119 -5.65 11.51 -6.95
C LYS A 119 -4.52 12.26 -6.22
N LYS A 120 -4.55 12.31 -4.89
CA LYS A 120 -3.45 12.77 -4.05
C LYS A 120 -2.71 11.55 -3.55
N GLN A 121 -1.39 11.65 -3.48
CA GLN A 121 -0.54 10.63 -2.88
C GLN A 121 -0.03 11.10 -1.52
N TYR A 122 0.02 10.15 -0.61
CA TYR A 122 0.49 10.28 0.75
C TYR A 122 1.62 9.29 0.95
N TRP A 123 2.54 9.62 1.83
CA TRP A 123 3.71 8.81 2.07
C TRP A 123 4.00 8.72 3.57
N ARG A 124 4.66 7.63 3.96
CA ARG A 124 5.33 7.47 5.25
C ARG A 124 6.64 6.72 5.04
N ALA A 125 7.59 6.91 5.94
CA ALA A 125 8.77 6.05 6.01
C ALA A 125 8.40 4.68 6.59
N THR A 126 9.08 3.63 6.15
CA THR A 126 9.03 2.30 6.77
C THR A 126 10.37 2.05 7.47
N THR A 127 10.34 1.44 8.65
CA THR A 127 11.53 1.21 9.49
C THR A 127 12.25 -0.06 9.11
#